data_AF-A0A9D7JPQ2-F1
#
_entry.id   AF-A0A9D7JPQ2-F1
#
_cell.length_a   1.000
_cell.length_b   1.000
_cell.length_c   1.000
_cell.angle_alpha   90.00
_cell.angle_beta   90.00
_cell.angle_gamma   90.00
#
_symmetry.space_group_name_H-M   'P 1'
#
loop_
_entity.id
_entity.type
_entity.pdbx_description
1 polymer ?
#
loop_
_entity_poly.entity_id
_entity_poly.type
_entity_poly.pdbx_seq_one_letter_code
_entity_poly.pdbx_strand_id
1 'polypeptide(L)' 'MRRTPFTGKGKPEALNYKLSGLWSRRITEEHRLIYLISNLDEIVIISCKGHYD' A
#
# COMPACT_ATOMS: atom_id res chain seq x y z
N MET A 1 6.31 6.55 -4.91
CA MET A 1 4.86 6.22 -4.78
C MET A 1 3.95 7.27 -5.41
N ARG A 2 4.30 8.57 -5.36
CA ARG A 2 3.46 9.66 -5.90
C ARG A 2 3.15 9.65 -7.41
N ARG A 3 3.81 8.82 -8.22
CA ARG A 3 3.61 8.76 -9.68
C ARG A 3 2.91 7.49 -10.18
N THR A 4 3.00 6.39 -9.43
CA THR A 4 2.41 5.09 -9.82
C THR A 4 1.91 4.35 -8.57
N PRO A 5 0.77 4.77 -8.01
CA PRO A 5 0.27 4.20 -6.76
C PRO A 5 -0.46 2.87 -6.98
N PHE A 6 -0.97 2.58 -8.18
CA PHE A 6 -1.65 1.31 -8.50
C PHE A 6 -0.80 0.35 -9.33
N THR A 7 0.41 0.76 -9.72
CA THR A 7 1.28 0.02 -10.64
C THR A 7 2.75 0.14 -10.25
N GLY A 8 3.62 -0.69 -10.85
CA GLY A 8 5.07 -0.61 -10.69
C GLY A 8 5.65 -1.52 -9.60
N LYS A 9 6.82 -1.14 -9.07
CA LYS A 9 7.65 -1.99 -8.20
C LYS A 9 6.91 -2.40 -6.92
N GLY A 10 7.08 -3.66 -6.54
CA GLY A 10 6.48 -4.23 -5.33
C GLY A 10 5.06 -4.76 -5.51
N LYS A 11 4.61 -4.99 -6.76
CA LYS A 11 3.32 -5.62 -7.11
C LYS A 11 2.15 -5.08 -6.27
N PRO A 12 1.70 -3.83 -6.52
CA PRO A 12 0.53 -3.28 -5.85
C PRO A 12 -0.69 -4.17 -6.09
N GLU A 13 -1.34 -4.61 -5.01
CA GLU A 13 -2.50 -5.48 -5.04
C GLU A 13 -3.64 -4.78 -4.26
N ALA A 14 -4.81 -4.65 -4.88
CA ALA A 14 -6.01 -4.16 -4.21
C ALA A 14 -6.49 -5.21 -3.20
N LEU A 15 -6.82 -4.77 -1.98
CA LEU A 15 -7.34 -5.64 -0.95
C LEU A 15 -8.87 -5.75 -1.05
N ASN A 16 -9.41 -6.90 -0.65
CA ASN A 16 -10.83 -7.24 -0.81
C ASN A 16 -11.61 -7.18 0.52
N TYR A 17 -12.94 -7.30 0.41
CA TYR A 17 -13.88 -7.39 1.53
C TYR A 17 -13.82 -6.19 2.48
N LYS A 18 -13.49 -6.42 3.76
CA LYS A 18 -13.39 -5.39 4.81
C LYS A 18 -12.28 -4.38 4.56
N LEU A 19 -11.37 -4.67 3.63
CA LEU A 19 -10.23 -3.82 3.27
C LEU A 19 -10.39 -3.24 1.84
N SER A 20 -11.60 -3.28 1.28
CA SER A 20 -11.88 -2.67 -0.02
C SER A 20 -11.49 -1.18 -0.02
N GLY A 21 -10.75 -0.75 -1.04
CA GLY A 21 -10.17 0.60 -1.15
C GLY A 21 -8.75 0.73 -0.60
N LEU A 22 -8.23 -0.28 0.08
CA LEU A 22 -6.82 -0.36 0.49
C LEU A 22 -5.98 -1.08 -0.55
N TRP A 23 -4.69 -0.73 -0.56
CA TRP A 23 -3.68 -1.27 -1.43
C TRP A 23 -2.54 -1.82 -0.61
N SER A 24 -2.05 -2.99 -1.03
CA SER A 24 -0.86 -3.63 -0.48
C SER A 24 0.27 -3.54 -1.48
N ARG A 25 1.46 -3.15 -1.03
CA ARG A 25 2.70 -3.20 -1.83
C ARG A 25 3.78 -3.93 -1.04
N ARG A 26 4.53 -4.79 -1.73
CA ARG A 26 5.70 -5.48 -1.17
C ARG A 26 6.86 -4.49 -0.97
N ILE A 27 7.37 -4.42 0.25
CA ILE A 27 8.63 -3.73 0.56
C ILE A 27 9.77 -4.74 0.49
N THR A 28 9.61 -5.87 1.18
CA THR A 28 10.47 -7.06 1.15
C THR A 28 9.61 -8.30 0.88
N GLU A 29 10.20 -9.51 0.84
CA GLU A 29 9.42 -10.75 0.75
C GLU A 29 8.38 -10.86 1.88
N GLU A 30 8.78 -10.48 3.10
CA GLU A 30 7.97 -10.57 4.32
C GLU A 30 7.12 -9.32 4.57
N HIS A 31 7.63 -8.12 4.26
CA HIS A 31 7.00 -6.88 4.69
C HIS A 31 6.06 -6.31 3.62
N ARG A 32 4.91 -5.82 4.07
CA ARG A 32 3.87 -5.21 3.23
C ARG A 32 3.58 -3.79 3.73
N LEU A 33 3.54 -2.86 2.79
CA LEU A 33 3.01 -1.53 2.98
C LEU A 33 1.52 -1.55 2.65
N ILE A 34 0.67 -1.18 3.60
CA ILE A 34 -0.75 -1.01 3.37
C ILE A 34 -1.07 0.49 3.35
N TYR A 35 -1.69 0.95 2.26
CA TYR A 35 -2.02 2.36 2.05
C TYR A 35 -3.35 2.52 1.30
N LEU A 36 -3.92 3.72 1.35
CA LEU A 36 -5.00 4.16 0.47
C LEU A 36 -4.62 5.49 -0.18
N ILE A 37 -5.33 5.82 -1.25
CA ILE A 37 -5.27 7.16 -1.83
C ILE A 37 -6.52 7.90 -1.39
N SER A 38 -6.36 9.06 -0.76
CA SER A 38 -7.46 9.93 -0.38
C SER A 38 -8.02 10.64 -1.62
N ASN A 39 -9.21 11.21 -1.48
CA ASN A 39 -9.85 11.99 -2.55
C ASN A 39 -9.07 13.26 -2.94
N LEU A 40 -8.04 13.63 -2.16
CA LEU A 40 -7.16 14.77 -2.40
C LEU A 40 -5.82 14.35 -3.04
N ASP A 41 -5.76 13.14 -3.62
CA ASP A 41 -4.54 12.53 -4.18
C ASP A 41 -3.40 12.33 -3.17
N GLU A 42 -3.73 12.28 -1.88
CA GLU A 42 -2.77 12.03 -0.81
C GLU A 42 -2.66 10.54 -0.53
N ILE A 43 -1.44 10.08 -0.23
CA ILE A 43 -1.21 8.68 0.16
C ILE A 43 -1.27 8.58 1.67
N VAL A 44 -2.27 7.87 2.18
CA VAL A 44 -2.42 7.60 3.60
C VAL A 44 -1.86 6.22 3.90
N ILE A 45 -0.83 6.16 4.74
CA ILE A 45 -0.22 4.90 5.17
C ILE A 45 -0.99 4.38 6.38
N ILE A 46 -1.52 3.16 6.25
CA ILE A 46 -2.32 2.51 7.29
C ILE A 46 -1.44 1.58 8.13
N SER A 47 -0.50 0.89 7.50
CA SER A 47 0.43 0.02 8.21
C SER A 47 1.72 -0.22 7.44
N CYS A 48 2.82 -0.22 8.20
CA CYS A 48 4.14 -0.70 7.79
C CYS A 48 4.59 -1.74 8.81
N LYS A 49 4.14 -3.00 8.67
CA LYS A 49 4.57 -4.05 9.61
C LYS A 49 6.00 -4.50 9.26
N GLY A 50 6.92 -4.40 10.22
CA GLY A 50 8.30 -4.90 10.14
C GLY A 50 9.40 -3.89 9.75
N HIS A 51 9.14 -2.59 9.64
CA HIS A 51 10.21 -1.66 9.21
C HIS A 51 11.20 -1.28 10.34
N TYR A 52 10.85 -1.47 11.61
CA TYR A 52 11.74 -1.15 12.73
C TYR A 52 11.63 -2.26 13.78
N ASP A 53 12.58 -3.18 13.73
CA ASP A 53 13.16 -3.83 14.91
C ASP A 53 14.56 -3.22 15.13
#